data_AF-A0A3D3RPF2-F1
#
_entry.id   AF-A0A3D3RPF2-F1
#
_cell.length_a   1.000
_cell.length_b   1.000
_cell.length_c   1.000
_cell.angle_alpha   90.00
_cell.angle_beta   90.00
_cell.angle_gamma   90.00
#
_symmetry.space_group_name_H-M   'P 1'
#
loop_
_entity.id
_entity.type
_entity.pdbx_description
1 polymer ?
#
loop_
_entity_poly.entity_id
_entity_poly.type
_entity_poly.pdbx_seq_one_letter_code
_entity_poly.pdbx_strand_id
1 'polypeptide(L)'
;IKGQGKLYKNMEFKPFKDFVTEYEEIYKRSPKIEGTAIFLIRDLKAIPPYVIQTMFDHGILYKDNVFLSLLKKDEPFGTETFVKGSIAEGLRLVEIRYGYMEVLDIDKELSKVGIREKVIFYGV
;
A
#
# COMPACT_ATOMS: atom_id res chain seq x y z
N ILE A 1 14.78 -5.51 29.12
CA ILE A 1 14.50 -5.42 27.67
C ILE A 1 13.58 -4.22 27.43
N LYS A 2 14.16 -3.01 27.30
CA LYS A 2 13.46 -1.76 26.97
C LYS A 2 14.29 -1.04 25.91
N GLY A 3 14.29 -1.58 24.69
CA GLY A 3 15.20 -1.14 23.62
C GLY A 3 14.51 -0.71 22.33
N GLN A 4 13.24 -1.06 22.10
CA GLN A 4 12.62 -0.84 20.79
C GLN A 4 11.45 0.15 20.78
N GLY A 5 10.80 0.43 21.92
CA GLY A 5 9.62 1.31 21.97
C GLY A 5 9.86 2.81 21.74
N LYS A 6 11.13 3.26 21.65
CA LYS A 6 11.48 4.68 21.46
C LYS A 6 11.78 5.05 20.00
N LEU A 7 12.08 4.06 19.14
CA LEU A 7 12.25 4.25 17.69
C LEU A 7 10.89 4.37 16.98
N TYR A 8 9.89 3.58 17.40
CA TYR A 8 8.53 3.67 16.85
C TYR A 8 7.79 4.98 17.21
N LYS A 9 8.25 5.71 18.23
CA LYS A 9 7.58 6.94 18.70
C LYS A 9 7.74 8.15 17.79
N ASN A 10 8.63 8.10 16.80
CA ASN A 10 8.90 9.21 15.87
C ASN A 10 8.44 8.94 14.44
N MET A 11 7.71 7.84 14.24
CA MET A 11 7.14 7.46 12.95
C MET A 11 5.75 8.10 12.86
N GLU A 12 5.70 9.39 12.52
CA GLU A 12 4.43 10.08 12.33
C GLU A 12 3.80 9.71 10.99
N PHE A 13 2.50 9.44 11.02
CA PHE A 13 1.73 9.27 9.81
C PHE A 13 1.77 10.57 9.00
N LYS A 14 1.93 10.46 7.69
CA LYS A 14 1.95 11.63 6.81
C LYS A 14 0.58 11.83 6.18
N PRO A 15 0.02 13.05 6.18
CA PRO A 15 -1.19 13.35 5.42
C PRO A 15 -1.01 12.98 3.96
N PHE A 16 -2.04 12.39 3.34
CA PHE A 16 -1.92 11.86 1.98
C PHE A 16 -1.52 12.91 0.94
N LYS A 17 -2.03 14.14 1.05
CA LYS A 17 -1.66 15.22 0.14
C LYS A 17 -0.16 15.53 0.16
N ASP A 18 0.42 15.54 1.36
CA ASP A 18 1.85 15.81 1.55
C ASP A 18 2.68 14.63 1.03
N PHE A 19 2.22 13.39 1.28
CA PHE A 19 2.82 12.20 0.74
C PHE A 19 2.85 12.20 -0.79
N VAL A 20 1.72 12.49 -1.47
CA VAL A 20 1.65 12.49 -2.94
C VAL A 20 2.59 13.52 -3.55
N THR A 21 2.62 14.72 -2.98
CA THR A 21 3.50 15.81 -3.45
C THR A 21 4.97 15.39 -3.42
N GLU A 22 5.41 14.78 -2.33
CA GLU A 22 6.78 14.30 -2.18
C GLU A 22 7.06 13.05 -3.05
N TYR A 23 6.10 12.13 -3.12
CA TYR A 23 6.18 10.93 -3.93
C TYR A 23 6.41 11.25 -5.40
N GLU A 24 5.66 12.19 -5.98
CA GLU A 24 5.82 12.56 -7.39
C GLU A 24 7.23 13.07 -7.72
N GLU A 25 7.80 13.89 -6.83
CA GLU A 25 9.14 14.45 -7.01
C GLU A 25 10.24 13.40 -6.85
N ILE A 26 10.10 12.49 -5.89
CA ILE A 26 11.03 11.36 -5.72
C ILE A 26 10.89 10.38 -6.89
N TYR A 27 9.65 10.05 -7.28
CA TYR A 27 9.38 9.09 -8.35
C TYR A 27 9.97 9.56 -9.67
N LYS A 28 9.86 10.84 -10.03
CA LYS A 28 10.47 11.37 -11.26
C LYS A 28 11.99 11.18 -11.31
N ARG A 29 12.69 11.48 -10.20
CA ARG A 29 14.17 11.52 -10.17
C ARG A 29 14.86 10.20 -9.84
N SER A 30 14.20 9.30 -9.12
CA SER A 30 14.81 8.08 -8.62
C SER A 30 14.75 6.93 -9.65
N PRO A 31 15.74 6.03 -9.67
CA PRO A 31 15.62 4.76 -10.40
C PRO A 31 14.47 3.92 -9.83
N LYS A 32 13.85 3.10 -10.68
CA LYS A 32 12.73 2.23 -10.30
C LYS A 32 13.08 0.77 -10.51
N ILE A 33 12.63 -0.07 -9.59
CA ILE A 33 12.68 -1.52 -9.70
C ILE A 33 11.56 -1.98 -10.63
N GLU A 34 11.87 -2.87 -11.57
CA GLU A 34 10.85 -3.47 -12.46
C GLU A 34 9.84 -4.30 -11.66
N GLY A 35 8.57 -4.24 -12.05
CA GLY A 35 7.47 -5.02 -11.47
C GLY A 35 6.57 -4.21 -10.55
N THR A 36 5.75 -4.93 -9.78
CA THR A 36 4.72 -4.35 -8.91
C THR A 36 5.04 -4.59 -7.44
N ALA A 37 4.96 -3.55 -6.61
CA ALA A 37 5.01 -3.67 -5.15
C ALA A 37 3.68 -3.27 -4.53
N ILE A 38 3.26 -4.02 -3.52
CA ILE A 38 2.00 -3.77 -2.80
C ILE A 38 2.33 -3.22 -1.42
N PHE A 39 1.57 -2.21 -1.00
CA PHE A 39 1.62 -1.64 0.34
C PHE A 39 0.23 -1.73 0.98
N LEU A 40 0.10 -2.54 2.04
CA LEU A 40 -1.17 -2.66 2.76
C LEU A 40 -1.42 -1.43 3.62
N ILE A 41 -2.44 -0.66 3.28
CA ILE A 41 -2.84 0.52 4.04
C ILE A 41 -4.30 0.39 4.45
N ARG A 42 -4.66 1.00 5.59
CA ARG A 42 -6.05 1.04 6.02
C ARG A 42 -6.87 1.92 5.08
N ASP A 43 -6.41 3.15 4.89
CA ASP A 43 -7.05 4.16 4.06
C ASP A 43 -6.03 5.24 3.63
N LEU A 44 -6.46 6.15 2.77
CA LEU A 44 -5.66 7.28 2.29
C LEU A 44 -5.72 8.52 3.19
N LYS A 45 -6.26 8.46 4.42
CA LYS A 45 -6.28 9.67 5.28
C LYS A 45 -4.89 9.99 5.79
N ALA A 46 -4.16 8.95 6.20
CA ALA A 46 -2.85 9.08 6.79
C ALA A 46 -1.96 7.91 6.35
N ILE A 47 -0.90 8.22 5.61
CA ILE A 47 0.00 7.22 5.05
C ILE A 47 0.87 6.64 6.16
N PRO A 48 0.90 5.30 6.32
CA PRO A 48 1.67 4.67 7.37
C PRO A 48 3.17 4.97 7.25
N PRO A 49 3.87 5.14 8.38
CA PRO A 49 5.28 5.47 8.36
C PRO A 49 6.18 4.43 7.67
N TYR A 50 5.80 3.14 7.69
CA TYR A 50 6.57 2.11 6.99
C TYR A 50 6.59 2.33 5.47
N VAL A 51 5.51 2.89 4.89
CA VAL A 51 5.43 3.24 3.46
C VAL A 51 6.41 4.37 3.16
N ILE A 52 6.40 5.40 4.03
CA ILE A 52 7.30 6.55 3.92
C ILE A 52 8.76 6.10 4.01
N GLN A 53 9.11 5.29 5.02
CA GLN A 53 10.48 4.77 5.17
C GLN A 53 10.91 3.92 3.97
N THR A 54 10.03 3.04 3.49
CA THR A 54 10.35 2.16 2.36
C THR A 54 10.59 2.97 1.09
N MET A 55 9.68 3.88 0.75
CA MET A 55 9.74 4.63 -0.51
C MET A 55 10.76 5.78 -0.47
N PHE A 56 10.83 6.52 0.63
CA PHE A 56 11.57 7.78 0.69
C PHE A 56 12.94 7.62 1.36
N ASP A 57 13.01 6.92 2.49
CA ASP A 57 14.27 6.77 3.24
C ASP A 57 15.15 5.67 2.63
N HIS A 58 14.56 4.53 2.28
CA HIS A 58 15.28 3.42 1.65
C HIS A 58 15.32 3.51 0.12
N GLY A 59 14.53 4.39 -0.49
CA GLY A 59 14.47 4.56 -1.95
C GLY A 59 13.93 3.34 -2.70
N ILE A 60 13.15 2.48 -2.04
CA ILE A 60 12.59 1.27 -2.65
C ILE A 60 11.31 1.67 -3.40
N LEU A 61 11.48 1.95 -4.69
CA LEU A 61 10.41 2.36 -5.60
C LEU A 61 10.31 1.38 -6.75
N TYR A 62 9.10 0.88 -7.00
CA TYR A 62 8.81 0.02 -8.14
C TYR A 62 8.17 0.84 -9.27
N LYS A 63 8.17 0.30 -10.50
CA LYS A 63 7.45 0.94 -11.62
C LYS A 63 5.93 0.99 -11.40
N ASP A 64 5.38 0.03 -10.68
CA ASP A 64 3.97 -0.02 -10.29
C ASP A 64 3.88 -0.22 -8.78
N ASN A 65 3.50 0.82 -8.05
CA ASN A 65 3.24 0.76 -6.62
C ASN A 65 1.73 0.74 -6.41
N VAL A 66 1.27 -0.23 -5.63
CA VAL A 66 -0.16 -0.43 -5.37
C VAL A 66 -0.40 -0.26 -3.88
N PHE A 67 -1.19 0.74 -3.53
CA PHE A 67 -1.82 0.79 -2.23
C PHE A 67 -2.99 -0.18 -2.23
N LEU A 68 -2.96 -1.15 -1.32
CA LEU A 68 -4.01 -2.14 -1.14
C LEU A 68 -4.74 -1.89 0.18
N SER A 69 -6.04 -1.62 0.09
CA SER A 69 -6.93 -1.53 1.25
C SER A 69 -7.88 -2.72 1.28
N LEU A 70 -8.00 -3.34 2.45
CA LEU A 70 -8.88 -4.48 2.69
C LEU A 70 -10.07 -4.01 3.52
N LEU A 71 -11.27 -4.02 2.93
CA LEU A 71 -12.51 -3.61 3.59
C LEU A 71 -13.38 -4.83 3.88
N LYS A 72 -13.62 -5.10 5.17
CA LYS A 72 -14.58 -6.12 5.58
C LYS A 72 -16.01 -5.59 5.38
N LYS A 73 -16.86 -6.40 4.77
CA LYS A 73 -18.29 -6.14 4.57
C LYS A 73 -19.14 -6.84 5.63
N ASP A 74 -20.37 -6.37 5.77
CA ASP A 74 -21.35 -6.93 6.70
C ASP A 74 -22.00 -8.22 6.16
N GLU A 75 -21.90 -8.53 4.87
CA GLU A 75 -22.34 -9.81 4.35
C GLU A 75 -21.38 -10.95 4.77
N PRO A 76 -21.86 -12.19 4.99
CA PRO A 76 -21.02 -13.28 5.48
C PRO A 76 -19.92 -13.68 4.50
N PHE A 77 -20.23 -13.71 3.20
CA PHE A 77 -19.35 -14.21 2.15
C PHE A 77 -19.31 -13.27 0.94
N GLY A 78 -18.33 -13.52 0.07
CA GLY A 78 -18.15 -12.85 -1.21
C GLY A 78 -16.98 -11.88 -1.22
N THR A 79 -16.31 -11.79 -2.37
CA THR A 79 -15.16 -10.89 -2.59
C THR A 79 -15.39 -10.01 -3.82
N GLU A 80 -14.95 -8.77 -3.73
CA GLU A 80 -14.99 -7.81 -4.84
C GLU A 80 -13.69 -7.00 -4.84
N THR A 81 -13.03 -6.94 -5.99
CA THR A 81 -11.78 -6.20 -6.16
C THR A 81 -12.02 -4.98 -7.05
N PHE A 82 -11.66 -3.80 -6.55
CA PHE A 82 -11.85 -2.52 -7.22
C PHE A 82 -10.50 -1.85 -7.46
N VAL A 83 -10.18 -1.56 -8.72
CA VAL A 83 -9.08 -0.66 -9.07
C VAL A 83 -9.64 0.76 -9.06
N LYS A 84 -9.32 1.54 -8.02
CA LYS A 84 -9.85 2.90 -7.84
C LYS A 84 -9.21 3.94 -8.75
N GLY A 85 -8.12 3.59 -9.44
CA GLY A 85 -7.43 4.44 -10.41
C GLY A 85 -6.04 4.87 -9.94
N SER A 86 -5.40 5.71 -10.76
CA SER A 86 -4.08 6.27 -10.47
C SER A 86 -4.18 7.36 -9.41
N ILE A 87 -3.33 7.28 -8.39
CA ILE A 87 -3.12 8.36 -7.42
C ILE A 87 -2.10 9.35 -7.98
N ALA A 88 -0.99 8.82 -8.50
CA ALA A 88 0.12 9.53 -9.11
C ALA A 88 0.77 8.61 -10.15
N GLU A 89 1.80 9.08 -10.86
CA GLU A 89 2.55 8.24 -11.79
C GLU A 89 3.18 7.04 -11.06
N GLY A 90 2.92 5.81 -11.53
CA GLY A 90 3.41 4.59 -10.90
C GLY A 90 2.84 4.32 -9.51
N LEU A 91 1.76 4.99 -9.10
CA LEU A 91 1.07 4.74 -7.84
C LEU A 91 -0.45 4.68 -8.05
N ARG A 92 -1.07 3.58 -7.61
CA ARG A 92 -2.53 3.38 -7.72
C ARG A 92 -3.13 2.77 -6.47
N LEU A 93 -4.45 2.93 -6.32
CA LEU A 93 -5.22 2.34 -5.23
C LEU A 93 -6.04 1.14 -5.71
N VAL A 94 -5.94 0.05 -4.96
CA VAL A 94 -6.80 -1.12 -5.07
C VAL A 94 -7.51 -1.34 -3.74
N GLU A 95 -8.81 -1.61 -3.81
CA GLU A 95 -9.62 -2.01 -2.68
C GLU A 95 -10.11 -3.44 -2.89
N ILE A 96 -9.90 -4.31 -1.92
CA ILE A 96 -10.58 -5.61 -1.86
C ILE A 96 -11.63 -5.54 -0.77
N ARG A 97 -12.88 -5.79 -1.14
CA ARG A 97 -14.00 -5.90 -0.20
C ARG A 97 -14.35 -7.35 -0.02
N TYR A 98 -14.45 -7.81 1.22
CA TYR A 98 -14.66 -9.23 1.52
C TYR A 98 -15.65 -9.43 2.66
N GLY A 99 -16.47 -10.47 2.57
CA GLY A 99 -17.44 -10.83 3.61
C GLY A 99 -16.78 -11.15 4.95
N TYR A 100 -17.48 -10.94 6.06
CA TYR A 100 -16.85 -11.04 7.38
C TYR A 100 -16.41 -12.47 7.78
N MET A 101 -16.99 -13.51 7.16
CA MET A 101 -16.60 -14.93 7.32
C MET A 101 -15.71 -15.44 6.18
N GLU A 102 -15.38 -14.61 5.20
CA GLU A 102 -14.60 -15.01 4.03
C GLU A 102 -13.14 -15.28 4.41
N VAL A 103 -12.59 -16.41 3.92
CA VAL A 103 -11.15 -16.67 3.97
C VAL A 103 -10.54 -16.02 2.74
N LEU A 104 -10.00 -14.80 2.93
CA LEU A 104 -9.51 -13.99 1.83
C LEU A 104 -8.18 -14.52 1.27
N ASP A 105 -8.17 -14.84 -0.03
CA ASP A 105 -6.98 -15.14 -0.82
C ASP A 105 -6.57 -13.88 -1.61
N ILE A 106 -5.61 -13.13 -1.08
CA ILE A 106 -5.19 -11.83 -1.64
C ILE A 106 -4.58 -12.01 -3.03
N ASP A 107 -3.72 -13.02 -3.21
CA ASP A 107 -3.00 -13.25 -4.47
C ASP A 107 -3.99 -13.58 -5.60
N LYS A 108 -5.02 -14.38 -5.29
CA LYS A 108 -6.11 -14.67 -6.23
C LYS A 108 -6.88 -13.41 -6.61
N GLU A 109 -7.24 -12.58 -5.64
CA GLU A 109 -8.00 -11.34 -5.90
C GLU A 109 -7.21 -10.33 -6.74
N LEU A 110 -5.91 -10.16 -6.45
CA LEU A 110 -5.00 -9.31 -7.22
C LEU A 110 -4.80 -9.81 -8.64
N SER A 111 -4.66 -11.13 -8.81
CA SER A 111 -4.52 -11.77 -10.11
C SER A 111 -5.74 -11.52 -11.02
N LYS A 112 -6.96 -11.41 -10.47
CA LYS A 112 -8.18 -11.09 -11.24
C LYS A 112 -8.10 -9.72 -11.92
N VAL A 113 -7.36 -8.78 -11.33
CA VAL A 113 -7.15 -7.43 -11.89
C VAL A 113 -5.79 -7.27 -12.56
N GLY A 114 -5.14 -8.39 -12.88
CA GLY A 114 -3.87 -8.42 -13.62
C GLY A 114 -2.67 -7.96 -12.81
N ILE A 115 -2.76 -7.92 -11.48
CA ILE A 115 -1.63 -7.59 -10.62
C ILE A 115 -0.83 -8.87 -10.34
N ARG A 116 0.49 -8.77 -10.54
CA ARG A 116 1.47 -9.78 -10.15
C ARG A 116 2.56 -9.11 -9.34
N GLU A 117 2.41 -9.15 -8.04
CA GLU A 117 3.33 -8.54 -7.10
C GLU A 117 4.66 -9.28 -7.03
N LYS A 118 5.74 -8.51 -6.84
CA LYS A 118 7.04 -9.04 -6.46
C LYS A 118 7.21 -9.09 -4.94
N VAL A 119 6.52 -8.19 -4.25
CA VAL A 119 6.65 -8.00 -2.80
C VAL A 119 5.38 -7.35 -2.25
N ILE A 120 5.05 -7.74 -1.03
CA ILE A 120 3.98 -7.15 -0.23
C ILE A 120 4.61 -6.56 1.03
N PHE A 121 4.46 -5.25 1.21
CA PHE A 121 4.84 -4.53 2.43
C PHE A 121 3.62 -4.34 3.33
N TYR A 122 3.79 -4.64 4.60
CA TYR A 122 2.80 -4.39 5.64
C TYR A 122 3.49 -3.96 6.93
N GLY A 123 2.87 -3.04 7.66
CA GLY A 123 3.33 -2.65 8.99
C GLY A 123 2.85 -3.63 10.05
N VAL A 124 3.72 -4.00 10.99
CA VAL A 124 3.42 -4.79 12.19
C VAL A 124 3.31 -3.87 13.40
#